data_AF-A0A8E8GTB7-F1
#
_entry.id   AF-A0A8E8GTB7-F1
#
_cell.length_a   1.000
_cell.length_b   1.000
_cell.length_c   1.000
_cell.angle_alpha   90.00
_cell.angle_beta   90.00
_cell.angle_gamma   90.00
#
_symmetry.space_group_name_H-M   'P 1'
#
loop_
_entity.id
_entity.type
_entity.pdbx_description
1 polymer ?
#
loop_
_entity_poly.entity_id
_entity_poly.type
_entity_poly.pdbx_seq_one_letter_code
_entity_poly.pdbx_strand_id
1 'polypeptide(L)' 'MLPMFTGFMNYGKQTIRAARYIGQSFIITLSHTNSLPVTIQYPYEKSITSERFRGRIHFEFDKYISCVKYVFAYVQ' A
#
# COMPACT_ATOMS: atom_id res chain seq x y z
N MET A 1 -53.51 -4.08 0.60
CA MET A 1 -52.69 -4.07 1.84
C MET A 1 -51.48 -5.01 1.79
N LEU A 2 -51.55 -6.16 1.10
CA LEU A 2 -50.43 -7.11 0.92
C LEU A 2 -49.11 -6.56 0.31
N PRO A 3 -49.09 -5.69 -0.71
CA PRO A 3 -47.83 -5.27 -1.34
C PRO A 3 -46.92 -4.43 -0.42
N MET A 4 -47.53 -3.71 0.54
CA MET A 4 -46.82 -2.91 1.53
C MET A 4 -46.07 -3.81 2.54
N PHE A 5 -46.70 -4.91 2.97
CA PHE A 5 -46.08 -5.91 3.84
C PHE A 5 -44.95 -6.66 3.14
N THR A 6 -45.11 -7.02 1.86
CA THR A 6 -44.04 -7.68 1.10
C THR A 6 -42.84 -6.75 0.87
N GLY A 7 -43.07 -5.45 0.67
CA GLY A 7 -42.01 -4.44 0.58
C GLY A 7 -41.21 -4.32 1.88
N PHE A 8 -41.89 -4.24 3.02
CA PHE A 8 -41.25 -4.20 4.34
C PHE A 8 -40.39 -5.44 4.62
N MET A 9 -40.90 -6.63 4.28
CA MET A 9 -40.15 -7.88 4.43
C MET A 9 -38.90 -7.94 3.54
N ASN A 10 -38.96 -7.42 2.31
CA ASN A 10 -37.81 -7.35 1.42
C ASN A 10 -36.78 -6.33 1.90
N TYR A 11 -37.22 -5.17 2.38
CA TYR A 11 -36.34 -4.17 2.99
C TYR A 11 -35.62 -4.73 4.22
N GLY A 12 -36.34 -5.39 5.13
CA GLY A 12 -35.74 -6.04 6.30
C GLY A 12 -34.70 -7.10 5.93
N LYS A 13 -34.99 -7.94 4.92
CA LYS A 13 -34.01 -8.92 4.39
C LYS A 13 -32.76 -8.23 3.83
N GLN A 14 -32.92 -7.11 3.15
CA GLN A 14 -31.80 -6.34 2.61
C GLN A 14 -30.96 -5.70 3.72
N THR A 15 -31.59 -5.14 4.75
CA THR A 15 -30.92 -4.59 5.93
C THR A 15 -30.12 -5.64 6.69
N ILE A 16 -30.68 -6.84 6.88
CA ILE A 16 -29.96 -7.95 7.54
C ILE A 16 -28.75 -8.40 6.71
N ARG A 17 -28.88 -8.46 5.37
CA ARG A 17 -27.75 -8.76 4.49
C ARG A 17 -26.66 -7.69 4.59
N ALA A 18 -27.04 -6.42 4.54
CA ALA A 18 -26.10 -5.31 4.68
C ALA A 18 -25.40 -5.34 6.05
N ALA A 19 -26.14 -5.54 7.13
CA ALA A 19 -25.59 -5.65 8.49
C ALA A 19 -24.60 -6.82 8.63
N ARG A 20 -24.86 -7.96 7.97
CA ARG A 20 -23.92 -9.09 7.94
C ARG A 20 -22.61 -8.74 7.24
N TYR A 21 -22.67 -8.07 6.09
CA TYR A 21 -21.46 -7.65 5.38
C TYR A 21 -20.66 -6.60 6.16
N ILE A 22 -21.35 -5.66 6.80
CA ILE A 22 -20.70 -4.67 7.68
C ILE A 22 -20.04 -5.38 8.88
N GLY A 23 -20.74 -6.30 9.53
CA GLY A 23 -20.19 -7.09 10.63
C GLY A 23 -18.94 -7.89 10.22
N GLN A 24 -18.96 -8.52 9.04
CA GLN A 24 -17.79 -9.22 8.50
C GLN A 24 -16.61 -8.27 8.27
N SER A 25 -16.84 -7.11 7.64
CA SER A 25 -15.79 -6.11 7.43
C SER A 25 -15.20 -5.62 8.76
N PHE A 26 -16.03 -5.43 9.79
CA PHE A 26 -15.59 -5.00 11.10
C PHE A 26 -14.70 -6.04 11.80
N ILE A 27 -15.07 -7.32 11.74
CA ILE A 27 -14.26 -8.42 12.29
C ILE A 27 -12.88 -8.45 11.62
N ILE A 28 -12.83 -8.29 10.29
CA ILE A 28 -11.58 -8.28 9.53
C ILE A 28 -10.73 -7.06 9.90
N THR A 29 -11.31 -5.87 10.01
CA THR A 29 -10.57 -4.66 10.42
C THR A 29 -9.98 -4.83 11.82
N LEU A 30 -10.76 -5.40 12.75
CA LEU A 30 -10.29 -5.66 14.11
C LEU A 30 -9.21 -6.76 14.16
N SER A 31 -9.25 -7.75 13.25
CA SER A 31 -8.15 -8.72 13.15
C SER A 31 -6.86 -8.07 12.61
N HIS A 32 -6.96 -7.06 11.74
CA HIS A 32 -5.79 -6.31 11.27
C HIS A 32 -5.14 -5.50 12.38
N THR A 33 -5.89 -4.96 13.35
CA THR A 33 -5.29 -4.23 14.49
C THR A 33 -4.54 -5.14 15.47
N ASN A 34 -4.85 -6.44 15.50
CA ASN A 34 -4.11 -7.42 16.30
C ASN A 34 -2.83 -7.92 15.60
N SER A 35 -2.64 -7.60 14.31
CA SER A 35 -1.43 -7.94 13.57
C SER A 35 -0.34 -6.91 13.84
N LEU A 36 0.92 -7.34 13.86
CA LEU A 36 2.04 -6.42 14.03
C LEU A 36 2.08 -5.42 12.86
N PRO A 37 2.41 -4.14 13.12
CA PRO A 37 2.50 -3.14 12.07
C PRO A 37 3.63 -3.51 11.09
N VAL A 38 3.29 -3.64 9.81
CA VAL A 38 4.27 -3.80 8.72
C VAL A 38 4.70 -2.41 8.25
N THR A 39 5.37 -1.67 9.14
CA THR A 39 5.89 -0.33 8.87
C THR A 39 7.38 -0.30 9.22
N ILE A 40 8.15 0.51 8.48
CA ILE A 40 9.58 0.73 8.75
C ILE A 40 9.71 2.14 9.31
N GLN A 41 10.21 2.28 10.54
CA GLN A 41 10.32 3.60 11.19
C GLN A 41 11.54 4.36 10.70
N TYR A 42 11.39 5.17 9.64
CA TYR A 42 12.47 6.07 9.24
C TYR A 42 12.60 7.25 10.22
N PRO A 43 13.82 7.66 10.64
CA PRO A 43 15.15 7.20 10.23
C PRO A 43 15.77 6.09 11.10
N TYR A 44 15.07 5.65 12.14
CA TYR A 44 15.59 4.74 13.16
C TYR A 44 15.80 3.31 12.65
N GLU A 45 14.99 2.90 11.68
CA GLU A 45 14.98 1.57 11.09
C GLU A 45 15.31 1.70 9.60
N LYS A 46 16.43 1.10 9.18
CA LYS A 46 16.90 1.17 7.79
C LYS A 46 16.33 0.01 6.98
N SER A 47 15.60 0.31 5.91
CA SER A 47 15.19 -0.69 4.94
C SER A 47 16.39 -1.23 4.17
N ILE A 48 16.48 -2.55 4.02
CA ILE A 48 17.48 -3.19 3.16
C ILE A 48 17.13 -2.83 1.71
N THR A 49 18.07 -2.24 0.99
CA THR A 49 17.89 -1.89 -0.42
C THR A 49 18.15 -3.12 -1.30
N SER A 50 17.44 -3.21 -2.42
CA SER A 50 17.67 -4.27 -3.42
C SER A 50 19.07 -4.15 -4.03
N GLU A 51 19.64 -5.26 -4.51
CA GLU A 51 20.95 -5.31 -5.18
C GLU A 51 21.07 -4.33 -6.36
N ARG A 52 19.96 -4.00 -7.03
CA ARG A 52 19.92 -3.06 -8.16
C ARG A 52 19.34 -1.69 -7.77
N PHE A 53 19.29 -1.36 -6.49
CA PHE A 53 18.84 -0.05 -6.04
C PHE A 53 19.81 1.03 -6.51
N ARG A 54 19.34 1.89 -7.41
CA ARG A 54 20.11 3.03 -7.92
C ARG A 54 20.01 4.18 -6.93
N GLY A 55 20.93 4.19 -5.97
CA GLY A 55 21.10 5.27 -5.01
C GLY A 55 21.98 6.40 -5.57
N ARG A 56 22.92 6.88 -4.75
CA ARG A 56 23.90 7.88 -5.18
C ARG A 56 24.95 7.23 -6.10
N ILE A 57 25.32 7.94 -7.15
CA ILE A 57 26.35 7.49 -8.09
C ILE A 57 27.72 7.70 -7.42
N HIS A 58 28.46 6.63 -7.22
CA HIS A 58 29.86 6.70 -6.81
C HIS A 58 30.73 6.94 -8.05
N PHE A 59 31.55 7.99 -8.01
CA PHE A 59 32.48 8.33 -9.09
C PHE A 59 33.90 7.97 -8.69
N GLU A 60 34.54 7.11 -9.47
CA GLU A 60 35.93 6.72 -9.29
C GLU A 60 36.81 7.44 -10.32
N PHE A 61 37.67 8.35 -9.84
CA PHE A 61 38.48 9.23 -10.69
C PHE A 61 39.56 8.46 -11.49
N ASP A 62 40.16 7.43 -10.90
CA ASP A 62 41.27 6.69 -11.51
C ASP A 62 40.86 5.82 -12.71
N LYS A 63 39.56 5.50 -12.83
CA LYS A 63 39.01 4.72 -13.95
C LYS A 63 38.45 5.62 -15.06
N TYR A 64 38.49 6.94 -14.88
CA TYR A 64 37.95 7.88 -15.84
C TYR A 64 38.97 8.16 -16.96
N ILE A 65 38.91 7.35 -18.02
CA ILE A 65 39.46 7.73 -19.31
C ILE A 65 38.48 8.75 -19.89
N SER A 66 38.94 9.99 -20.14
CA SER A 66 38.26 11.25 -20.48
C SER A 66 37.26 11.21 -21.66
N CYS A 67 36.38 10.22 -21.70
CA CYS A 67 35.39 10.03 -22.74
C CYS A 67 34.13 10.78 -22.32
N VAL A 68 33.76 11.81 -23.09
CA VAL A 68 32.65 12.76 -22.92
C VAL A 68 31.26 12.09 -22.75
N LYS A 69 31.17 10.76 -22.84
CA LYS A 69 29.93 9.96 -22.70
C LYS A 69 29.12 10.27 -21.45
N TYR A 70 29.76 10.70 -20.36
CA TYR A 70 29.07 11.01 -19.10
C TYR A 70 28.58 12.47 -18.99
N VAL A 71 29.05 13.38 -19.84
CA VAL A 71 28.71 14.81 -19.77
C VAL A 71 27.23 15.07 -20.05
N PHE A 72 26.58 14.21 -20.84
CA PHE A 72 25.14 14.31 -21.13
C PHE A 72 24.23 13.94 -19.95
N ALA A 73 24.74 13.29 -18.90
CA ALA A 73 23.96 12.92 -17.71
C ALA A 73 23.98 14.00 -16.60
N TYR A 74 24.87 15.00 -16.69
CA TYR A 74 25.01 16.07 -15.70
C TYR A 74 24.36 17.40 -16.13
N VAL A 75 23.82 17.48 -17.35
CA VAL A 75 23.13 18.67 -17.88
C VAL A 75 21.66 18.33 -18.12
N GLN A 76 20.86 18.39 -17.06
CA GLN A 76 19.42 18.63 -17.06
C GLN A 76 19.07 19.36 -15.76
#